data_AF-A0A9N9SRY9-F1
#
_entry.id   AF-A0A9N9SRY9-F1
#
_cell.length_a   1.000
_cell.length_b   1.000
_cell.length_c   1.000
_cell.angle_alpha   90.00
_cell.angle_beta   90.00
_cell.angle_gamma   90.00
#
_symmetry.space_group_name_H-M   'P 1'
#
loop_
_entity.id
_entity.type
_entity.pdbx_description
1 polymer ?
#
loop_
_entity_poly.entity_id
_entity_poly.type
_entity_poly.pdbx_seq_one_letter_code
_entity_poly.pdbx_strand_id
1 'polypeptide(L)'
;MVSGRAVRLDTIIWPGGDLSVAAVSSRARTVFRVVTALAPPFVMESELDEDGQCLRGLPCHRVLTSDKDNLTLVFNEMQRLEDEDDAQIDQSEYSDYKQFTSDYTDDDERFFPFQKFKYKTNCCYGLSMDLLENVAQELEFDFRLYIVADGLFGSRIVKRKGKRSERDVGKKFLSYRFKDDHVKSDRVKELNPDEVDIKWNGIVGDLVSGAAHMSFAALSVSSVRSEVIDFSVPYFFSGVSFLAAPQQKSEIPLMAFLLPFSPELWIAIFTSEYFVIGFSFNLKIK
;
A
#
# COMPACT_ATOMS: atom_id res chain seq x y z
N MET A 1 -11.66 -0.09 32.92
CA MET A 1 -12.97 -0.77 32.81
C MET A 1 -13.98 0.23 32.28
N VAL A 2 -14.32 0.12 31.00
CA VAL A 2 -15.46 0.84 30.41
C VAL A 2 -16.54 -0.21 30.20
N SER A 3 -17.63 -0.08 30.94
CA SER A 3 -18.81 -0.96 30.88
C SER A 3 -19.77 -0.38 29.86
N GLY A 4 -19.85 -1.01 28.68
CA GLY A 4 -20.87 -0.76 27.67
C GLY A 4 -22.06 -1.70 27.93
N ARG A 5 -23.18 -1.14 28.38
CA ARG A 5 -24.45 -1.82 28.60
C ARG A 5 -25.12 -2.13 27.26
N ALA A 6 -25.49 -3.40 27.08
CA ALA A 6 -26.55 -3.93 26.24
C ALA A 6 -26.54 -3.57 24.73
N VAL A 7 -26.02 -4.49 23.92
CA VAL A 7 -26.36 -4.60 22.50
C VAL A 7 -27.69 -5.35 22.42
N ARG A 8 -28.76 -4.70 21.93
CA ARG A 8 -29.99 -5.39 21.55
C ARG A 8 -30.00 -5.59 20.04
N LEU A 9 -29.78 -6.83 19.62
CA LEU A 9 -30.07 -7.28 18.27
C LEU A 9 -31.55 -7.70 18.26
N ASP A 10 -32.41 -6.91 17.64
CA ASP A 10 -33.79 -7.33 17.39
C ASP A 10 -33.76 -8.38 16.27
N THR A 11 -33.70 -9.65 16.65
CA THR A 11 -33.83 -10.76 15.70
C THR A 11 -35.30 -10.85 15.27
N ILE A 12 -35.55 -10.68 13.98
CA ILE A 12 -36.87 -10.95 13.38
C ILE A 12 -37.04 -12.47 13.35
N ILE A 13 -38.03 -12.99 14.09
CA ILE A 13 -38.34 -14.42 14.14
C ILE A 13 -39.38 -14.71 13.06
N TRP A 14 -39.00 -15.49 12.06
CA TRP A 14 -39.92 -16.00 11.03
C TRP A 14 -40.58 -17.31 11.49
N PRO A 15 -41.80 -17.63 11.01
CA PRO A 15 -42.48 -18.87 11.36
C PRO A 15 -41.73 -20.05 10.72
N GLY A 16 -40.97 -20.78 11.55
CA GLY A 16 -40.04 -21.84 11.12
C GLY A 16 -38.92 -22.10 12.12
N GLY A 17 -38.66 -21.16 13.04
CA GLY A 17 -37.92 -21.44 14.27
C GLY A 17 -36.42 -21.68 14.14
N ASP A 18 -35.78 -21.25 13.05
CA ASP A 18 -34.34 -21.35 12.90
C ASP A 18 -33.68 -19.95 12.83
N LEU A 19 -32.60 -19.77 13.59
CA LEU A 19 -31.81 -18.55 13.71
C LEU A 19 -30.89 -18.42 12.49
N SER A 20 -31.47 -18.19 11.31
CA SER A 20 -30.68 -17.77 10.15
C SER A 20 -30.55 -16.24 10.14
N VAL A 21 -29.31 -15.77 10.22
CA VAL A 21 -28.96 -14.41 9.78
C VAL A 21 -29.40 -14.33 8.31
N ALA A 22 -30.33 -13.44 7.99
CA ALA A 22 -30.99 -13.34 6.67
C ALA A 22 -30.06 -13.04 5.47
N ALA A 23 -28.74 -13.20 5.62
CA ALA A 23 -27.77 -13.04 4.54
C ALA A 23 -26.94 -14.30 4.26
N VAL A 24 -27.00 -15.35 5.10
CA VAL A 24 -26.27 -16.60 4.87
C VAL A 24 -27.29 -17.71 4.67
N SER A 25 -27.78 -17.82 3.44
CA SER A 25 -28.24 -19.11 2.94
C SER A 25 -27.13 -20.11 3.25
N SER A 26 -27.45 -21.21 3.94
CA SER A 26 -26.53 -22.30 4.31
C SER A 26 -25.92 -23.05 3.11
N ARG A 27 -25.96 -22.42 1.92
CA ARG A 27 -25.56 -22.93 0.61
C ARG A 27 -24.83 -21.90 -0.25
N ALA A 28 -24.64 -20.65 0.19
CA ALA A 28 -23.88 -19.65 -0.57
C ALA A 28 -22.44 -19.58 -0.04
N ARG A 29 -21.45 -19.98 -0.85
CA ARG A 29 -20.03 -19.72 -0.57
C ARG A 29 -19.84 -18.20 -0.47
N THR A 30 -19.41 -17.70 0.68
CA THR A 30 -19.20 -16.26 0.90
C THR A 30 -17.82 -15.88 0.42
N VAL A 31 -17.73 -15.20 -0.74
CA VAL A 31 -16.47 -14.69 -1.29
C VAL A 31 -16.21 -13.27 -0.77
N PHE A 32 -15.13 -13.08 -0.02
CA PHE A 32 -14.76 -11.77 0.54
C PHE A 32 -13.81 -10.99 -0.36
N ARG A 33 -14.12 -9.72 -0.65
CA ARG A 33 -13.16 -8.78 -1.25
C ARG A 33 -12.17 -8.29 -0.18
N VAL A 34 -10.89 -8.57 -0.40
CA VAL A 34 -9.78 -8.22 0.49
C VAL A 34 -8.89 -7.19 -0.20
N VAL A 35 -8.69 -6.05 0.47
CA VAL A 35 -7.81 -4.98 -0.03
C VAL A 35 -6.46 -5.02 0.66
N THR A 36 -5.39 -4.80 -0.11
CA THR A 36 -4.03 -4.66 0.41
C THR A 36 -3.26 -3.51 -0.24
N ALA A 37 -2.08 -3.20 0.30
CA ALA A 37 -1.15 -2.20 -0.24
C ALA A 37 0.28 -2.72 -0.16
N LEU A 38 1.09 -2.34 -1.15
CA LEU A 38 2.50 -2.75 -1.24
C LEU A 38 3.31 -2.20 -0.06
N ALA A 39 3.96 -3.11 0.67
CA ALA A 39 4.68 -2.81 1.89
C ALA A 39 5.73 -3.90 2.18
N PRO A 40 6.92 -3.86 1.57
CA PRO A 40 7.95 -4.85 1.88
C PRO A 40 8.36 -4.79 3.37
N PRO A 41 8.52 -5.93 4.09
CA PRO A 41 8.44 -7.33 3.64
C PRO A 41 7.05 -7.99 3.83
N PHE A 42 6.02 -7.21 4.16
CA PHE A 42 4.67 -7.71 4.47
C PHE A 42 3.86 -8.06 3.23
N VAL A 43 3.94 -7.21 2.20
CA VAL A 43 3.22 -7.37 0.94
C VAL A 43 4.13 -6.91 -0.19
N MET A 44 4.41 -7.81 -1.10
CA MET A 44 5.25 -7.60 -2.27
C MET A 44 4.54 -8.15 -3.49
N GLU A 45 4.85 -7.58 -4.64
CA GLU A 45 4.26 -7.93 -5.93
C GLU A 45 5.33 -8.61 -6.80
N SER A 46 4.96 -9.70 -7.45
CA SER A 46 5.68 -10.26 -8.58
C SER A 46 4.74 -10.45 -9.76
N GLU A 47 5.33 -10.67 -10.92
CA GLU A 47 4.58 -11.04 -12.11
C GLU A 47 4.22 -12.53 -12.06
N LEU A 48 3.27 -12.91 -12.90
CA LEU A 48 2.90 -14.30 -13.13
C LEU A 48 4.04 -15.01 -13.88
N ASP A 49 4.16 -16.31 -13.69
CA ASP A 49 5.10 -17.12 -14.46
C ASP A 49 4.64 -17.27 -15.93
N GLU A 50 5.47 -17.88 -16.77
CA GLU A 50 5.14 -18.16 -18.19
C GLU A 50 3.83 -18.96 -18.33
N ASP A 51 3.51 -19.81 -17.35
CA ASP A 51 2.29 -20.62 -17.29
C ASP A 51 1.06 -19.85 -16.73
N GLY A 52 1.21 -18.55 -16.41
CA GLY A 52 0.11 -17.76 -15.83
C GLY A 52 -0.23 -18.12 -14.39
N GLN A 53 0.67 -18.80 -13.68
CA GLN A 53 0.49 -19.21 -12.28
C GLN A 53 1.44 -18.48 -11.34
N CYS A 54 1.10 -18.44 -10.06
CA CYS A 54 1.95 -17.89 -9.01
C CYS A 54 2.83 -18.98 -8.42
N LEU A 55 4.15 -18.91 -8.67
CA LEU A 55 5.14 -19.79 -8.02
C LEU A 55 5.23 -19.55 -6.51
N ARG A 56 4.95 -18.32 -6.07
CA ARG A 56 4.93 -17.90 -4.67
C ARG A 56 3.82 -16.87 -4.42
N GLY A 57 3.12 -17.05 -3.30
CA GLY A 57 2.06 -16.16 -2.86
C GLY A 57 0.71 -16.45 -3.53
N LEU A 58 -0.18 -15.47 -3.41
CA LEU A 58 -1.56 -15.54 -3.83
C LEU A 58 -1.79 -14.69 -5.09
N PRO A 59 -2.71 -15.07 -6.00
CA PRO A 59 -3.11 -14.20 -7.09
C PRO A 59 -3.77 -12.93 -6.53
N CYS A 60 -3.37 -11.77 -7.05
CA CYS A 60 -3.92 -10.48 -6.68
C CYS A 60 -4.11 -9.58 -7.90
N HIS A 61 -5.10 -8.72 -7.84
CA HIS A 61 -5.43 -7.85 -8.97
C HIS A 61 -5.03 -6.40 -8.71
N ARG A 62 -4.35 -5.80 -9.67
CA ARG A 62 -4.05 -4.38 -9.72
C ARG A 62 -5.20 -3.66 -10.41
N VAL A 63 -5.97 -2.91 -9.65
CA VAL A 63 -7.10 -2.11 -10.12
C VAL A 63 -6.69 -0.65 -10.34
N LEU A 64 -7.22 -0.01 -11.38
CA LEU A 64 -6.90 1.39 -11.72
C LEU A 64 -7.87 2.41 -11.09
N THR A 65 -8.89 1.95 -10.39
CA THR A 65 -9.97 2.78 -9.84
C THR A 65 -10.14 2.54 -8.36
N SER A 66 -10.41 3.61 -7.61
CA SER A 66 -10.80 3.57 -6.19
C SER A 66 -12.30 3.79 -5.99
N ASP A 67 -13.06 3.94 -7.07
CA ASP A 67 -14.51 4.13 -6.98
C ASP A 67 -15.22 2.80 -6.77
N LYS A 68 -16.04 2.73 -5.70
CA LYS A 68 -16.75 1.51 -5.29
C LYS A 68 -17.56 0.85 -6.40
N ASP A 69 -18.37 1.64 -7.12
CA ASP A 69 -19.26 1.10 -8.16
C ASP A 69 -18.43 0.49 -9.29
N ASN A 70 -17.33 1.16 -9.64
CA ASN A 70 -16.40 0.71 -10.66
C ASN A 70 -15.67 -0.58 -10.24
N LEU A 71 -15.23 -0.66 -8.99
CA LEU A 71 -14.65 -1.87 -8.42
C LEU A 71 -15.64 -3.03 -8.41
N THR A 72 -16.90 -2.78 -8.05
CA THR A 72 -17.93 -3.83 -8.02
C THR A 72 -18.15 -4.42 -9.41
N LEU A 73 -18.13 -3.58 -10.46
CA LEU A 73 -18.21 -4.06 -11.84
C LEU A 73 -17.00 -4.92 -12.22
N VAL A 74 -15.79 -4.54 -11.80
CA VAL A 74 -14.57 -5.37 -11.99
C VAL A 74 -14.71 -6.74 -11.32
N PHE A 75 -15.19 -6.78 -10.07
CA PHE A 75 -15.36 -8.05 -9.34
C PHE A 75 -16.45 -8.94 -9.93
N ASN A 76 -17.53 -8.35 -10.46
CA ASN A 76 -18.58 -9.10 -11.13
C ASN A 76 -18.10 -9.68 -12.46
N GLU A 77 -17.29 -8.94 -13.21
CA GLU A 77 -16.70 -9.42 -14.46
C GLU A 77 -15.73 -10.59 -14.22
N MET A 78 -14.86 -10.48 -13.21
CA MET A 78 -13.96 -11.58 -12.83
C MET A 78 -14.73 -12.85 -12.51
N GLN A 79 -15.83 -12.73 -11.76
CA GLN A 79 -16.69 -13.88 -11.45
C GLN A 79 -17.27 -14.54 -12.69
N ARG A 80 -17.72 -13.74 -13.66
CA ARG A 80 -18.28 -14.29 -14.89
C ARG A 80 -17.26 -15.08 -15.69
N LEU A 81 -16.02 -14.59 -15.76
CA LEU A 81 -14.95 -15.27 -16.49
C LEU A 81 -14.55 -16.58 -15.81
N GLU A 82 -14.44 -16.60 -14.48
CA GLU A 82 -14.20 -17.83 -13.70
C GLU A 82 -15.29 -18.88 -13.97
N ASP A 83 -16.56 -18.46 -13.92
CA ASP A 83 -17.71 -19.34 -14.17
C ASP A 83 -17.73 -19.87 -15.63
N GLU A 84 -17.25 -19.08 -16.60
CA GLU A 84 -17.15 -19.46 -18.01
C GLU A 84 -16.00 -20.45 -18.27
N ASP A 85 -14.85 -20.29 -17.62
CA ASP A 85 -13.71 -21.22 -17.71
C ASP A 85 -14.06 -22.58 -17.08
N ASP A 86 -14.74 -22.58 -15.93
CA ASP A 86 -15.21 -23.81 -15.27
C ASP A 86 -16.25 -24.56 -16.12
N ALA A 87 -17.10 -23.83 -16.85
CA ALA A 87 -18.09 -24.42 -17.75
C ALA A 87 -17.46 -25.03 -19.03
N GLN A 88 -16.25 -24.61 -19.42
CA GLN A 88 -15.54 -25.14 -20.59
C GLN A 88 -14.77 -26.44 -20.31
N ILE A 89 -14.54 -26.80 -19.04
CA ILE A 89 -13.85 -28.05 -18.66
C ILE A 89 -14.68 -29.31 -19.02
N ASP A 90 -15.99 -29.18 -19.23
CA ASP A 90 -16.88 -30.30 -19.59
C ASP A 90 -17.10 -30.51 -21.10
N GLN A 91 -16.46 -29.73 -21.98
CA GLN A 91 -16.55 -29.95 -23.44
C GLN A 91 -15.18 -29.87 -24.11
N SER A 92 -14.48 -31.01 -24.12
CA SER A 92 -13.51 -31.30 -25.17
C SER A 92 -14.23 -31.30 -26.52
N GLU A 93 -14.17 -30.18 -27.25
CA GLU A 93 -14.19 -30.04 -28.72
C GLU A 93 -14.73 -28.66 -29.14
N TYR A 94 -13.88 -27.62 -29.14
CA TYR A 94 -13.96 -26.52 -30.11
C TYR A 94 -12.64 -25.75 -30.20
N SER A 95 -11.69 -26.35 -30.94
CA SER A 95 -10.54 -25.66 -31.49
C SER A 95 -10.99 -24.72 -32.61
N ASP A 96 -11.14 -23.41 -32.36
CA ASP A 96 -10.87 -22.35 -33.36
C ASP A 96 -11.04 -20.92 -32.79
N TYR A 97 -10.34 -20.55 -31.71
CA TYR A 97 -10.19 -19.11 -31.35
C TYR A 97 -8.80 -18.75 -30.78
N LYS A 98 -7.83 -19.67 -30.85
CA LYS A 98 -6.47 -19.44 -30.37
C LYS A 98 -5.51 -19.20 -31.53
N GLN A 99 -5.80 -18.16 -32.33
CA GLN A 99 -4.90 -17.68 -33.38
C GLN A 99 -4.93 -16.15 -33.50
N PHE A 100 -5.02 -15.41 -32.38
CA PHE A 100 -4.76 -13.98 -32.40
C PHE A 100 -4.47 -13.47 -30.99
N THR A 101 -3.23 -13.62 -30.51
CA THR A 101 -2.55 -12.78 -29.49
C THR A 101 -1.24 -13.45 -29.05
N SER A 102 -0.38 -13.77 -30.02
CA SER A 102 1.05 -13.77 -29.79
C SER A 102 1.62 -12.83 -30.84
N ASP A 103 2.44 -11.88 -30.41
CA ASP A 103 3.00 -10.80 -31.22
C ASP A 103 2.05 -9.59 -31.34
N TYR A 104 2.25 -8.57 -30.50
CA TYR A 104 2.73 -7.28 -31.00
C TYR A 104 3.01 -6.31 -29.84
N THR A 105 4.04 -5.52 -30.11
CA THR A 105 4.63 -4.45 -29.33
C THR A 105 3.65 -3.31 -29.01
N ASP A 106 4.10 -2.51 -28.04
CA ASP A 106 3.65 -1.15 -27.70
C ASP A 106 3.22 -0.32 -28.93
N ASP A 107 2.32 0.62 -28.68
CA ASP A 107 1.76 1.64 -29.56
C ASP A 107 0.49 1.33 -30.40
N ASP A 108 -0.46 2.27 -30.27
CA ASP A 108 -1.69 2.55 -31.02
C ASP A 108 -3.03 1.89 -30.63
N GLU A 109 -3.86 2.75 -30.05
CA GLU A 109 -5.29 2.61 -29.79
C GLU A 109 -6.07 2.09 -31.01
N ARG A 110 -6.67 0.90 -30.88
CA ARG A 110 -7.86 0.53 -31.66
C ARG A 110 -8.99 0.02 -30.77
N PHE A 111 -10.07 0.77 -30.91
CA PHE A 111 -11.33 0.80 -30.20
C PHE A 111 -12.09 -0.55 -30.23
N PHE A 112 -12.08 -1.30 -29.13
CA PHE A 112 -13.08 -2.33 -28.81
C PHE A 112 -14.00 -1.79 -27.68
N PRO A 113 -15.33 -1.72 -27.86
CA PRO A 113 -16.19 -0.96 -26.95
C PRO A 113 -16.63 -1.71 -25.68
N PHE A 114 -16.03 -2.84 -25.28
CA PHE A 114 -16.52 -3.61 -24.12
C PHE A 114 -15.51 -4.04 -23.04
N GLN A 115 -14.21 -3.73 -23.13
CA GLN A 115 -13.31 -3.89 -21.97
C GLN A 115 -13.19 -2.56 -21.21
N LYS A 116 -14.25 -2.17 -20.50
CA LYS A 116 -14.26 -0.87 -19.79
C LYS A 116 -13.41 -0.85 -18.52
N PHE A 117 -12.94 -2.02 -18.05
CA PHE A 117 -12.17 -2.11 -16.83
C PHE A 117 -10.87 -2.89 -17.04
N LYS A 118 -9.76 -2.17 -16.99
CA LYS A 118 -8.42 -2.73 -17.11
C LYS A 118 -7.90 -3.06 -15.70
N TYR A 119 -7.81 -4.33 -15.37
CA TYR A 119 -7.07 -4.82 -14.20
C TYR A 119 -5.93 -5.74 -14.67
N LYS A 120 -4.82 -5.77 -13.93
CA LYS A 120 -3.70 -6.70 -14.20
C LYS A 120 -3.63 -7.70 -13.05
N THR A 121 -3.58 -8.99 -13.36
CA THR A 121 -3.33 -10.03 -12.36
C THR A 121 -1.84 -10.15 -12.13
N ASN A 122 -1.46 -10.20 -10.87
CA ASN A 122 -0.10 -10.30 -10.36
C ASN A 122 -0.08 -11.31 -9.20
N CYS A 123 1.10 -11.66 -8.71
CA CYS A 123 1.25 -12.50 -7.55
C CYS A 123 1.66 -11.66 -6.35
N CYS A 124 0.90 -11.75 -5.26
CA CYS A 124 1.16 -11.05 -4.02
C CYS A 124 1.69 -12.03 -2.97
N TYR A 125 2.86 -11.73 -2.40
CA TYR A 125 3.50 -12.58 -1.40
C TYR A 125 4.06 -11.73 -0.25
N GLY A 126 4.31 -12.37 0.89
CA GLY A 126 4.88 -11.73 2.07
C GLY A 126 4.10 -12.08 3.34
N LEU A 127 4.58 -11.57 4.48
CA LEU A 127 4.07 -11.96 5.80
C LEU A 127 2.55 -11.79 5.98
N SER A 128 1.97 -10.72 5.42
CA SER A 128 0.51 -10.49 5.53
C SER A 128 -0.29 -11.40 4.60
N MET A 129 0.28 -11.79 3.47
CA MET A 129 -0.38 -12.68 2.49
C MET A 129 -0.40 -14.11 3.00
N ASP A 130 0.72 -14.58 3.57
CA ASP A 130 0.79 -15.90 4.22
C ASP A 130 -0.18 -15.99 5.41
N LEU A 131 -0.33 -14.90 6.18
CA LEU A 131 -1.31 -14.83 7.26
C LEU A 131 -2.75 -14.90 6.73
N LEU A 132 -3.05 -14.18 5.64
CA LEU A 132 -4.37 -14.22 5.00
C LEU A 132 -4.70 -15.63 4.53
N GLU A 133 -3.75 -16.30 3.86
CA GLU A 133 -3.93 -17.68 3.38
C GLU A 133 -4.25 -18.63 4.54
N ASN A 134 -3.47 -18.58 5.63
CA ASN A 134 -3.70 -19.42 6.80
C ASN A 134 -5.07 -19.13 7.45
N VAL A 135 -5.44 -17.86 7.60
CA VAL A 135 -6.73 -17.47 8.19
C VAL A 135 -7.90 -17.88 7.32
N ALA A 136 -7.75 -17.79 5.99
CA ALA A 136 -8.77 -18.23 5.04
C ALA A 136 -8.97 -19.75 5.08
N GLN A 137 -7.88 -20.52 5.19
CA GLN A 137 -7.95 -21.98 5.34
C GLN A 137 -8.57 -22.41 6.67
N GLU A 138 -8.22 -21.75 7.78
CA GLU A 138 -8.74 -22.09 9.11
C GLU A 138 -10.22 -21.74 9.28
N LEU A 139 -10.67 -20.63 8.66
CA LEU A 139 -12.06 -20.16 8.73
C LEU A 139 -12.93 -20.60 7.53
N GLU A 140 -12.35 -21.35 6.59
CA GLU A 140 -13.02 -21.88 5.39
C GLU A 140 -13.78 -20.82 4.58
N PHE A 141 -13.15 -19.68 4.28
CA PHE A 141 -13.74 -18.66 3.40
C PHE A 141 -12.91 -18.41 2.15
N ASP A 142 -13.62 -18.13 1.06
CA ASP A 142 -13.02 -17.73 -0.22
C ASP A 142 -12.81 -16.22 -0.25
N PHE A 143 -11.80 -15.75 -0.96
CA PHE A 143 -11.52 -14.32 -1.07
C PHE A 143 -11.00 -13.90 -2.44
N ARG A 144 -11.22 -12.63 -2.77
CA ARG A 144 -10.65 -11.93 -3.92
C ARG A 144 -9.72 -10.82 -3.43
N LEU A 145 -8.44 -10.97 -3.73
CA LEU A 145 -7.40 -10.07 -3.28
C LEU A 145 -7.10 -9.00 -4.35
N TYR A 146 -7.05 -7.74 -3.94
CA TYR A 146 -6.67 -6.66 -4.83
C TYR A 146 -5.78 -5.62 -4.14
N ILE A 147 -4.92 -4.97 -4.92
CA ILE A 147 -4.05 -3.89 -4.46
C ILE A 147 -4.79 -2.57 -4.64
N VAL A 148 -4.80 -1.75 -3.59
CA VAL A 148 -5.42 -0.42 -3.61
C VAL A 148 -4.84 0.45 -4.74
N ALA A 149 -5.72 1.09 -5.52
CA ALA A 149 -5.33 1.88 -6.70
C ALA A 149 -4.37 3.04 -6.36
N ASP A 150 -4.63 3.70 -5.23
CA ASP A 150 -3.87 4.89 -4.80
C ASP A 150 -2.49 4.54 -4.20
N GLY A 151 -2.24 3.27 -3.86
CA GLY A 151 -1.05 2.83 -3.11
C GLY A 151 -0.96 3.37 -1.67
N LEU A 152 -2.03 3.99 -1.15
CA LEU A 152 -2.07 4.61 0.17
C LEU A 152 -2.74 3.71 1.21
N PHE A 153 -2.32 3.83 2.48
CA PHE A 153 -2.92 3.08 3.59
C PHE A 153 -4.17 3.75 4.15
N GLY A 154 -4.30 5.07 4.00
CA GLY A 154 -5.49 5.82 4.40
C GLY A 154 -5.21 6.92 5.41
N SER A 155 -5.47 8.14 4.95
CA SER A 155 -5.42 9.41 5.66
C SER A 155 -6.71 10.19 5.41
N ARG A 156 -7.03 11.11 6.33
CA ARG A 156 -8.19 12.00 6.17
C ARG A 156 -7.87 13.07 5.13
N ILE A 157 -8.59 13.03 4.02
CA ILE A 157 -8.65 14.12 3.06
C ILE A 157 -9.76 15.06 3.48
N VAL A 158 -9.39 16.32 3.68
CA VAL A 158 -10.32 17.39 4.03
C VAL A 158 -10.60 18.23 2.79
N LYS A 159 -11.86 18.21 2.33
CA LYS A 159 -12.33 19.07 1.24
C LYS A 159 -13.22 20.17 1.80
N ARG A 160 -13.01 21.40 1.36
CA ARG A 160 -13.95 22.49 1.64
C ARG A 160 -15.19 22.29 0.78
N LYS A 161 -16.39 22.39 1.37
CA LYS A 161 -17.62 22.45 0.59
C LYS A 161 -17.57 23.72 -0.25
N GLY A 162 -17.37 23.55 -1.56
CA GLY A 162 -17.52 24.66 -2.50
C GLY A 162 -18.94 25.20 -2.35
N LYS A 163 -19.09 26.48 -2.00
CA LYS A 163 -20.39 27.14 -2.11
C LYS A 163 -20.85 26.96 -3.54
N ARG A 164 -21.91 26.17 -3.73
CA ARG A 164 -22.66 26.09 -4.99
C ARG A 164 -23.27 27.48 -5.17
N SER A 165 -22.47 28.40 -5.72
CA SER A 165 -22.95 29.66 -6.20
C SER A 165 -23.89 29.29 -7.34
N GLU A 166 -25.18 29.28 -7.02
CA GLU A 166 -26.28 29.42 -7.96
C GLU A 166 -25.95 30.66 -8.82
N ARG A 167 -25.22 30.43 -9.91
CA ARG A 167 -24.82 31.46 -10.85
C ARG A 167 -25.60 31.18 -12.10
N ASP A 168 -26.60 32.03 -12.26
CA ASP A 168 -27.29 32.41 -13.48
C ASP A 168 -26.66 31.85 -14.75
N VAL A 169 -27.48 31.10 -15.49
CA VAL A 169 -27.23 30.67 -16.86
C VAL A 169 -27.06 31.92 -17.72
N GLY A 170 -25.83 32.43 -17.79
CA GLY A 170 -25.55 33.62 -18.58
C GLY A 170 -24.39 34.42 -18.04
N LYS A 171 -23.18 34.01 -18.42
CA LYS A 171 -21.99 34.83 -18.77
C LYS A 171 -20.70 34.20 -18.23
N LYS A 172 -19.69 34.25 -19.11
CA LYS A 172 -18.25 34.07 -18.90
C LYS A 172 -17.69 32.65 -18.99
N PHE A 173 -17.54 32.26 -20.25
CA PHE A 173 -16.25 31.85 -20.83
C PHE A 173 -15.12 32.76 -20.30
N LEU A 174 -14.34 32.33 -19.32
CA LEU A 174 -12.92 32.70 -19.06
C LEU A 174 -12.46 32.22 -17.67
N SER A 175 -11.33 31.50 -17.66
CA SER A 175 -10.53 31.02 -16.52
C SER A 175 -11.04 29.79 -15.76
N TYR A 176 -10.91 28.62 -16.38
CA TYR A 176 -10.78 27.36 -15.64
C TYR A 176 -9.36 27.28 -15.06
N ARG A 177 -9.16 27.89 -13.90
CA ARG A 177 -8.05 27.56 -13.00
C ARG A 177 -8.64 26.62 -11.94
N PHE A 178 -8.51 25.31 -12.18
CA PHE A 178 -8.82 24.30 -11.17
C PHE A 178 -7.85 24.52 -10.00
N LYS A 179 -8.31 25.19 -8.94
CA LYS A 179 -7.58 25.28 -7.68
C LYS A 179 -7.91 24.02 -6.91
N ASP A 180 -6.92 23.17 -6.75
CA ASP A 180 -7.02 22.00 -5.89
C ASP A 180 -6.95 22.46 -4.43
N ASP A 181 -8.10 22.58 -3.77
CA ASP A 181 -8.22 23.09 -2.39
C ASP A 181 -7.98 21.97 -1.37
N HIS A 182 -6.80 21.34 -1.41
CA HIS A 182 -6.37 20.41 -0.37
C HIS A 182 -5.95 21.16 0.89
N VAL A 183 -6.78 21.10 1.94
CA VAL A 183 -6.44 21.64 3.26
C VAL A 183 -5.58 20.62 4.01
N LYS A 184 -4.34 20.98 4.36
CA LYS A 184 -3.45 20.13 5.19
C LYS A 184 -4.08 19.85 6.56
N SER A 185 -4.01 18.58 7.00
CA SER A 185 -4.64 18.03 8.20
C SER A 185 -4.38 18.81 9.50
N ASP A 186 -3.24 19.48 9.63
CA ASP A 186 -2.88 20.21 10.87
C ASP A 186 -3.76 21.43 11.15
N ARG A 187 -4.44 21.97 10.13
CA ARG A 187 -5.34 23.13 10.26
C ARG A 187 -6.81 22.77 10.45
N VAL A 188 -7.15 21.49 10.60
CA VAL A 188 -8.55 21.03 10.68
C VAL A 188 -9.22 21.43 12.00
N LYS A 189 -8.45 21.73 13.05
CA LYS A 189 -8.98 22.09 14.38
C LYS A 189 -9.71 23.44 14.43
N GLU A 190 -9.63 24.27 13.40
CA GLU A 190 -10.22 25.63 13.36
C GLU A 190 -11.37 25.79 12.37
N LEU A 191 -11.76 24.75 11.64
CA LEU A 191 -12.87 24.83 10.68
C LEU A 191 -14.18 24.31 11.27
N ASN A 192 -15.29 25.01 10.95
CA ASN A 192 -16.63 24.56 11.28
C ASN A 192 -16.91 23.18 10.65
N PRO A 193 -17.43 22.20 11.40
CA PRO A 193 -17.76 20.86 10.88
C PRO A 193 -18.72 20.89 9.69
N ASP A 194 -19.63 21.88 9.66
CA ASP A 194 -20.68 21.97 8.65
C ASP A 194 -20.17 22.36 7.26
N GLU A 195 -18.97 22.95 7.17
CA GLU A 195 -18.37 23.46 5.91
C GLU A 195 -17.35 22.48 5.30
N VAL A 196 -17.07 21.38 5.97
CA VAL A 196 -16.00 20.45 5.60
C VAL A 196 -16.56 19.07 5.28
N ASP A 197 -16.07 18.48 4.19
CA ASP A 197 -16.30 17.06 3.89
C ASP A 197 -15.00 16.28 4.17
N ILE A 198 -15.10 15.26 5.02
CA ILE A 198 -13.97 14.41 5.42
C ILE A 198 -14.08 13.09 4.67
N LYS A 199 -13.20 12.87 3.70
CA LYS A 199 -13.11 11.62 2.94
C LYS A 199 -11.85 10.86 3.32
N TRP A 200 -11.92 9.55 3.42
CA TRP A 200 -10.76 8.69 3.56
C TRP A 200 -10.27 8.22 2.19
N ASN A 201 -8.96 8.13 2.02
CA ASN A 201 -8.32 7.52 0.84
C ASN A 201 -7.69 6.17 1.18
N GLY A 202 -7.07 5.54 0.17
CA GLY A 202 -6.31 4.32 0.37
C GLY A 202 -7.14 3.15 0.93
N ILE A 203 -6.48 2.21 1.60
CA ILE A 203 -7.13 1.04 2.22
C ILE A 203 -8.32 1.43 3.10
N VAL A 204 -8.15 2.44 3.97
CA VAL A 204 -9.25 2.88 4.85
C VAL A 204 -10.43 3.43 4.03
N GLY A 205 -10.17 4.16 2.95
CA GLY A 205 -11.23 4.65 2.05
C GLY A 205 -12.04 3.52 1.41
N ASP A 206 -11.36 2.47 0.96
CA ASP A 206 -11.99 1.29 0.36
C ASP A 206 -12.84 0.51 1.37
N LEU A 207 -12.38 0.40 2.61
CA LEU A 207 -13.13 -0.22 3.71
C LEU A 207 -14.35 0.60 4.10
N VAL A 208 -14.19 1.92 4.30
CA VAL A 208 -15.27 2.82 4.72
C VAL A 208 -16.35 2.94 3.64
N SER A 209 -15.97 2.90 2.35
CA SER A 209 -16.94 2.87 1.26
C SER A 209 -17.67 1.52 1.12
N GLY A 210 -17.14 0.46 1.72
CA GLY A 210 -17.60 -0.93 1.53
C GLY A 210 -17.21 -1.52 0.18
N ALA A 211 -16.21 -0.94 -0.49
CA ALA A 211 -15.59 -1.54 -1.67
C ALA A 211 -14.83 -2.82 -1.28
N ALA A 212 -14.16 -2.83 -0.13
CA ALA A 212 -13.59 -4.02 0.49
C ALA A 212 -14.35 -4.41 1.76
N HIS A 213 -14.36 -5.71 2.08
CA HIS A 213 -14.94 -6.21 3.34
C HIS A 213 -13.90 -6.28 4.46
N MET A 214 -12.64 -6.56 4.12
CA MET A 214 -11.53 -6.64 5.07
C MET A 214 -10.22 -6.29 4.41
N SER A 215 -9.17 -6.09 5.22
CA SER A 215 -7.83 -5.79 4.73
C SER A 215 -6.76 -6.57 5.49
N PHE A 216 -5.81 -7.10 4.73
CA PHE A 216 -4.56 -7.68 5.24
C PHE A 216 -3.41 -6.89 4.67
N ALA A 217 -2.83 -6.00 5.49
CA ALA A 217 -1.73 -5.12 5.10
C ALA A 217 -0.92 -4.72 6.32
N ALA A 218 0.22 -4.06 6.10
CA ALA A 218 1.01 -3.41 7.14
C ALA A 218 0.33 -2.11 7.66
N LEU A 219 -0.92 -2.21 8.11
CA LEU A 219 -1.72 -1.07 8.54
C LEU A 219 -1.51 -0.79 10.04
N SER A 220 -0.92 0.36 10.36
CA SER A 220 -0.77 0.77 11.77
C SER A 220 -2.12 1.12 12.41
N VAL A 221 -2.35 0.57 13.60
CA VAL A 221 -3.49 0.88 14.46
C VAL A 221 -3.33 2.30 15.01
N SER A 222 -4.33 3.15 14.78
CA SER A 222 -4.36 4.50 15.34
C SER A 222 -5.75 4.84 15.83
N SER A 223 -5.85 5.74 16.83
CA SER A 223 -7.14 6.20 17.37
C SER A 223 -8.03 6.77 16.27
N VAL A 224 -7.44 7.56 15.38
CA VAL A 224 -8.13 8.26 14.29
C VAL A 224 -8.73 7.29 13.27
N ARG A 225 -8.07 6.15 13.01
CA ARG A 225 -8.58 5.10 12.12
C ARG A 225 -9.61 4.21 12.82
N SER A 226 -9.43 3.96 14.12
CA SER A 226 -10.35 3.14 14.93
C SER A 226 -11.74 3.76 15.12
N GLU A 227 -11.91 5.03 14.76
CA GLU A 227 -13.22 5.71 14.74
C GLU A 227 -14.09 5.31 13.54
N VAL A 228 -13.49 4.78 12.46
CA VAL A 228 -14.20 4.48 11.19
C VAL A 228 -14.06 3.03 10.73
N ILE A 229 -13.07 2.32 11.24
CA ILE A 229 -12.84 0.89 10.97
C ILE A 229 -12.50 0.17 12.27
N ASP A 230 -12.88 -1.10 12.36
CA ASP A 230 -12.53 -1.97 13.47
C ASP A 230 -11.21 -2.69 13.20
N PHE A 231 -10.38 -2.84 14.24
CA PHE A 231 -9.12 -3.56 14.17
C PHE A 231 -9.20 -4.87 14.95
N SER A 232 -8.57 -5.91 14.39
CA SER A 232 -8.28 -7.13 15.12
C SER A 232 -7.10 -6.93 16.09
N VAL A 233 -6.75 -8.00 16.81
CA VAL A 233 -5.50 -8.02 17.58
C VAL A 233 -4.31 -7.90 16.60
N PRO A 234 -3.37 -6.97 16.83
CA PRO A 234 -2.24 -6.78 15.93
C PRO A 234 -1.38 -8.05 15.86
N TYR A 235 -1.11 -8.52 14.64
CA TYR A 235 -0.24 -9.67 14.40
C TYR A 235 1.26 -9.31 14.38
N PHE A 236 1.60 -8.03 14.32
CA PHE A 236 2.97 -7.52 14.34
C PHE A 236 3.09 -6.26 15.19
N PHE A 237 4.11 -6.21 16.04
CA PHE A 237 4.44 -5.03 16.84
C PHE A 237 5.65 -4.33 16.23
N SER A 238 5.43 -3.15 15.64
CA SER A 238 6.50 -2.31 15.13
C SER A 238 6.89 -1.21 16.13
N GLY A 239 8.18 -0.89 16.16
CA GLY A 239 8.74 0.26 16.89
C GLY A 239 9.33 1.27 15.93
N VAL A 240 9.46 2.52 16.37
CA VAL A 240 10.19 3.55 15.62
C VAL A 240 11.69 3.41 15.85
N SER A 241 12.47 3.41 14.79
CA SER A 241 13.93 3.37 14.83
C SER A 241 14.50 4.27 13.73
N PHE A 242 15.71 4.79 13.94
CA PHE A 242 16.41 5.60 12.95
C PHE A 242 17.38 4.72 12.16
N LEU A 243 17.26 4.78 10.84
CA LEU A 243 18.28 4.23 9.94
C LEU A 243 19.32 5.31 9.69
N ALA A 244 20.54 5.08 10.15
CA ALA A 244 21.69 5.92 9.85
C ALA A 244 22.69 5.09 9.05
N ALA A 245 23.23 5.68 7.98
CA ALA A 245 24.34 5.08 7.26
C ALA A 245 25.49 4.86 8.25
N PRO A 246 26.14 3.67 8.24
CA PRO A 246 27.31 3.46 9.07
C PRO A 246 28.34 4.53 8.71
N GLN A 247 28.75 5.32 9.69
CA GLN A 247 29.93 6.16 9.52
C GLN A 247 31.09 5.20 9.32
N GLN A 248 31.72 5.23 8.14
CA GLN A 248 33.04 4.61 7.99
C GLN A 248 33.93 5.29 9.01
N LYS A 249 34.16 4.64 10.15
CA LYS A 249 35.27 5.00 11.02
C LYS A 249 36.47 4.81 10.11
N SER A 250 37.08 5.92 9.67
CA SER A 250 38.45 5.82 9.17
C SER A 250 39.20 5.13 10.28
N GLU A 251 39.75 3.94 10.00
CA GLU A 251 40.68 3.31 10.92
C GLU A 251 41.74 4.39 11.18
N ILE A 252 41.76 4.94 12.40
CA ILE A 252 42.71 5.97 12.75
C ILE A 252 44.06 5.30 12.55
N PRO A 253 44.85 5.69 11.53
CA PRO A 253 46.08 4.98 11.24
C PRO A 253 46.96 5.06 12.48
N LEU A 254 47.73 4.01 12.78
CA LEU A 254 48.64 4.01 13.94
C LEU A 254 49.64 5.19 13.91
N MET A 255 49.87 5.77 12.72
CA MET A 255 50.69 6.96 12.47
C MET A 255 49.92 8.29 12.57
N ALA A 256 48.68 8.29 13.08
CA ALA A 256 47.91 9.52 13.26
C ALA A 256 48.58 10.54 14.20
N PHE A 257 49.54 10.10 15.02
CA PHE A 257 50.38 10.98 15.83
C PHE A 257 51.36 11.83 15.00
N LEU A 258 51.65 11.45 13.75
CA LEU A 258 52.51 12.21 12.83
C LEU A 258 51.73 13.21 11.97
N LEU A 259 50.41 13.04 11.83
CA LEU A 259 49.51 13.98 11.12
C LEU A 259 49.58 15.45 11.58
N PRO A 260 49.80 15.79 12.87
CA PRO A 260 49.83 17.19 13.29
C PRO A 260 51.04 17.98 12.75
N PHE A 261 52.07 17.31 12.21
CA PHE A 261 53.26 17.98 11.65
C PHE A 261 53.51 17.54 10.20
N SER A 262 53.78 18.50 9.33
CA SER A 262 54.16 18.22 7.94
C SER A 262 55.53 17.52 7.88
N PRO A 263 55.80 16.69 6.86
CA PRO A 263 57.11 16.05 6.70
C PRO A 263 58.26 17.06 6.61
N GLU A 264 58.01 18.24 6.06
CA GLU A 264 58.98 19.35 6.02
C GLU A 264 59.38 19.83 7.42
N LEU A 265 58.42 19.93 8.34
CA LEU A 265 58.68 20.38 9.71
C LEU A 265 59.44 19.31 10.50
N TRP A 266 59.11 18.02 10.31
CA TRP A 266 59.91 16.92 10.85
C TRP A 266 61.36 16.95 10.36
N ILE A 267 61.58 17.16 9.05
CA ILE A 267 62.92 17.32 8.48
C ILE A 267 63.63 18.53 9.10
N ALA A 268 62.94 19.65 9.30
CA ALA A 268 63.51 20.84 9.94
C ALA A 268 63.91 20.59 11.41
N ILE A 269 63.09 19.87 12.19
CA ILE A 269 63.40 19.50 13.57
C ILE A 269 64.68 18.66 13.60
N PHE A 270 64.72 17.54 12.85
CA PHE A 270 65.88 16.67 12.84
C PHE A 270 67.14 17.40 12.34
N THR A 271 67.06 18.16 11.25
CA THR A 271 68.21 18.89 10.71
C THR A 271 68.72 19.96 11.66
N SER A 272 67.82 20.66 12.38
CA SER A 272 68.21 21.64 13.40
C SER A 272 68.92 20.98 14.59
N GLU A 273 68.43 19.84 15.07
CA GLU A 273 69.06 19.09 16.16
C GLU A 273 70.45 18.59 15.76
N TYR A 274 70.57 17.96 14.58
CA TYR A 274 71.86 17.49 14.07
C TYR A 274 72.86 18.64 13.86
N PHE A 275 72.41 19.79 13.37
CA PHE A 275 73.27 20.97 13.19
C PHE A 275 73.75 21.53 14.53
N VAL A 276 72.86 21.68 15.53
CA VAL A 276 73.20 22.18 16.86
C VAL A 276 74.16 21.23 17.58
N ILE A 277 73.89 19.92 17.54
CA ILE A 277 74.77 18.91 18.15
C ILE A 277 76.13 18.90 17.44
N GLY A 278 76.15 18.91 16.11
CA GLY A 278 77.39 18.91 15.32
C GLY A 278 78.25 20.15 15.54
N PHE A 279 77.62 21.33 15.66
CA PHE A 279 78.30 22.58 15.98
C PHE A 279 78.81 22.58 17.43
N SER A 280 78.02 22.11 18.39
CA SER A 280 78.43 21.99 19.79
C SER A 280 79.56 20.99 19.99
N PHE A 281 79.63 19.91 19.20
CA PHE A 281 80.72 18.93 19.27
C PHE A 281 82.01 19.50 18.67
N ASN A 282 81.92 20.24 17.54
CA ASN A 282 83.07 20.93 16.94
C ASN A 282 83.64 22.03 17.84
N LEU A 283 82.80 22.78 18.55
CA LEU A 283 83.26 23.78 19.53
C LEU A 283 83.94 23.17 20.76
N LYS A 284 83.71 21.89 21.05
CA LYS A 284 84.27 21.22 22.24
C LYS A 284 85.58 20.49 21.97
N ILE A 285 85.94 20.33 20.69
CA ILE A 285 87.18 19.70 20.21
C ILE A 285 88.26 20.74 19.87
N LYS A 286 87.94 22.03 19.93
CA LYS A 286 88.85 23.15 19.69
C LYS A 286 89.12 23.91 20.99
#